data_AF-A0A924BRS7-F1
#
_entry.id   AF-A0A924BRS7-F1
#
_cell.length_a   1.000
_cell.length_b   1.000
_cell.length_c   1.000
_cell.angle_alpha   90.00
_cell.angle_beta   90.00
_cell.angle_gamma   90.00
#
_symmetry.space_group_name_H-M   'P 1'
#
loop_
_entity.id
_entity.type
_entity.pdbx_description
1 polymer ?
#
loop_
_entity_poly.entity_id
_entity_poly.type
_entity_poly.pdbx_seq_one_letter_code
_entity_poly.pdbx_strand_id
1 'polypeptide(L)' 'MYPETMVAPMRQDLSSIGFQELKTASDVDAFMNEKGTSIVVINSVCGCAAGSA' A
#
# COMPACT_ATOMS: atom_id res chain seq x y z
N MET A 1 10.10 14.82 -2.35
CA MET A 1 9.25 13.66 -2.71
C MET A 1 10.08 12.69 -3.52
N TYR A 2 9.91 11.38 -3.34
CA TYR A 2 10.59 10.38 -4.17
C TYR A 2 10.00 10.34 -5.59
N PRO A 3 10.80 10.11 -6.64
CA PRO A 3 10.29 9.99 -8.00
C PRO A 3 9.30 8.83 -8.15
N GLU A 4 8.28 9.01 -8.99
CA GLU A 4 7.25 7.98 -9.20
C GLU A 4 7.84 6.67 -9.74
N THR A 5 8.87 6.76 -10.59
CA THR A 5 9.61 5.61 -11.12
C THR A 5 10.31 4.79 -10.04
N MET A 6 10.62 5.39 -8.89
CA MET A 6 11.26 4.71 -7.76
C MET A 6 10.24 4.03 -6.85
N VAL A 7 9.07 4.63 -6.65
CA VAL A 7 8.05 4.12 -5.73
C VAL A 7 7.04 3.18 -6.39
N ALA A 8 6.87 3.27 -7.71
CA ALA A 8 5.96 2.40 -8.45
C ALA A 8 6.27 0.90 -8.28
N PRO A 9 7.54 0.43 -8.34
CA PRO A 9 7.87 -0.97 -8.10
C PRO A 9 7.46 -1.45 -6.70
N MET A 10 7.72 -0.64 -5.67
CA MET A 10 7.40 -1.00 -4.27
C MET A 10 5.89 -1.15 -4.03
N ARG A 11 5.06 -0.38 -4.75
CA ARG A 11 3.60 -0.54 -4.71
C ARG A 11 3.14 -1.75 -5.52
N GLN A 12 3.78 -1.98 -6.67
CA GLN A 12 3.52 -3.13 -7.52
C GLN A 12 3.78 -4.46 -6.82
N ASP A 13 4.80 -4.53 -5.95
CA ASP A 13 5.10 -5.74 -5.17
C ASP A 13 3.90 -6.17 -4.32
N LEU A 14 3.23 -5.21 -3.66
CA LEU A 14 2.03 -5.47 -2.86
C LEU A 14 0.79 -5.72 -3.73
N SER A 15 0.59 -4.92 -4.78
CA SER A 15 -0.61 -5.07 -5.62
C SER A 15 -0.61 -6.37 -6.44
N SER A 16 0.58 -6.87 -6.80
CA SER A 16 0.73 -8.15 -7.51
C SER A 16 0.37 -9.37 -6.64
N ILE A 17 0.42 -9.24 -5.31
CA ILE A 17 0.02 -10.31 -4.36
C ILE A 17 -1.39 -10.11 -3.78
N GLY A 18 -2.16 -9.16 -4.32
CA GLY A 18 -3.57 -8.97 -4.01
C GLY A 18 -3.90 -7.83 -3.04
N PHE A 19 -2.93 -6.99 -2.67
CA PHE A 19 -3.26 -5.75 -1.94
C PHE A 19 -3.90 -4.72 -2.87
N GLN A 20 -4.88 -4.00 -2.34
CA GLN A 20 -5.47 -2.84 -2.99
C GLN A 20 -4.72 -1.57 -2.57
N GLU A 21 -4.30 -0.76 -3.54
CA GLU A 21 -3.73 0.57 -3.26
C GLU A 21 -4.83 1.58 -2.91
N LEU A 22 -4.70 2.26 -1.77
CA LEU A 22 -5.57 3.36 -1.35
C LEU A 22 -4.76 4.66 -1.43
N LYS A 23 -5.05 5.51 -2.43
CA LYS A 23 -4.21 6.69 -2.76
C LYS A 23 -4.76 7.99 -2.22
N THR A 24 -6.04 8.03 -1.88
CA THR A 24 -6.71 9.22 -1.36
C THR A 24 -7.34 8.95 -0.02
N ALA A 25 -7.59 10.02 0.75
CA ALA A 25 -8.33 9.92 2.01
C ALA A 25 -9.73 9.30 1.79
N SER A 26 -10.39 9.66 0.69
CA SER A 26 -11.70 9.10 0.36
C SER A 26 -11.66 7.59 0.10
N ASP A 27 -10.59 7.08 -0.52
CA ASP A 27 -10.43 5.63 -0.75
C ASP A 27 -10.25 4.90 0.59
N VAL A 28 -9.49 5.50 1.50
CA VAL A 28 -9.30 4.98 2.86
C VAL A 28 -10.62 4.97 3.62
N ASP A 29 -11.36 6.08 3.62
CA ASP A 29 -12.65 6.18 4.30
C ASP A 29 -13.65 5.15 3.76
N ALA A 30 -13.69 4.96 2.44
CA ALA A 30 -14.54 3.95 1.82
C ALA A 30 -14.16 2.53 2.27
N PHE A 31 -12.86 2.19 2.24
CA PHE A 31 -12.36 0.88 2.66
C PHE A 31 -12.62 0.58 4.15
N MET A 32 -12.44 1.58 5.01
CA MET A 32 -12.65 1.43 6.46
C MET A 32 -14.12 1.20 6.85
N ASN A 33 -15.06 1.52 5.95
CA ASN A 33 -16.49 1.25 6.16
C ASN A 33 -16.92 -0.17 5.71
N GLU A 34 -16.03 -0.93 5.08
CA GLU A 34 -16.32 -2.31 4.71
C GLU A 34 -16.42 -3.22 5.94
N LYS A 35 -17.28 -4.25 5.86
CA LYS A 35 -17.47 -5.21 6.94
C LYS A 35 -16.55 -6.41 6.76
N GLY A 36 -15.98 -6.89 7.86
CA GLY A 36 -15.16 -8.09 7.88
C GLY A 36 -13.83 -7.85 8.58
N THR A 37 -12.81 -8.60 8.18
CA THR A 37 -11.44 -8.44 8.67
C THR A 37 -10.53 -8.10 7.51
N SER A 38 -9.75 -7.05 7.68
CA SER A 38 -8.83 -6.54 6.66
C SER A 38 -7.40 -6.59 7.17
N ILE A 39 -6.45 -6.91 6.29
CA ILE A 39 -5.02 -6.72 6.53
C ILE A 39 -4.61 -5.40 5.87
N VAL A 40 -4.04 -4.50 6.67
CA VAL A 40 -3.56 -3.20 6.19
C VAL A 40 -2.05 -3.15 6.32
N VAL A 41 -1.36 -2.97 5.20
CA VAL A 41 0.09 -2.79 5.16
C VAL A 41 0.40 -1.31 4.94
N ILE A 42 1.10 -0.71 5.88
CA ILE A 42 1.63 0.66 5.74
C ILE A 42 2.99 0.55 5.06
N ASN A 43 2.99 0.65 3.72
CA ASN A 43 4.22 0.58 2.94
C ASN A 43 5.08 1.84 3.11
N SER A 44 6.40 1.72 2.91
CA SER A 44 7.35 2.84 2.95
C SER A 44 8.53 2.58 2.02
N VAL A 45 9.33 3.62 1.75
CA VAL A 45 10.56 3.50 0.96
C VAL A 45 11.77 3.01 1.79
N CYS A 46 11.59 2.76 3.08
CA CYS A 46 12.67 2.33 3.97
C CYS A 46 13.08 0.88 3.63
N GLY A 47 14.36 0.56 3.73
CA GLY A 47 14.87 -0.78 3.41
C GLY A 47 14.25 -1.90 4.25
N CYS A 48 13.75 -1.62 5.45
CA CYS A 48 13.01 -2.60 6.26
C CYS A 48 11.69 -3.02 5.60
N ALA A 49 11.00 -2.11 4.90
CA ALA A 49 9.77 -2.42 4.18
C ALA A 49 10.02 -3.30 2.96
N ALA A 50 11.17 -3.14 2.30
CA ALA A 50 11.53 -3.96 1.14
C ALA A 50 11.94 -5.39 1.50
N GLY A 51 12.50 -5.62 2.70
CA GLY A 51 13.11 -6.91 3.05
C GLY A 51 12.33 -7.75 4.06
N SER A 52 11.33 -7.21 4.74
CA SER A 52 10.75 -7.86 5.93
C SER A 52 9.31 -7.51 6.26
N ALA A 53 8.68 -6.56 5.54
CA ALA A 53 7.30 -6.15 5.78
C ALA A 53 6.30 -6.92 4.92
#